data_AF-A0A8S1X095-F1
#
_entry.id   AF-A0A8S1X095-F1
#
_cell.length_a   1.000
_cell.length_b   1.000
_cell.length_c   1.000
_cell.angle_alpha   90.00
_cell.angle_beta   90.00
_cell.angle_gamma   90.00
#
_symmetry.space_group_name_H-M   'P 1'
#
loop_
_entity.id
_entity.type
_entity.pdbx_description
1 polymer ?
#
loop_
_entity_poly.entity_id
_entity_poly.type
_entity_poly.pdbx_seq_one_letter_code
_entity_poly.pdbx_strand_id
1 'polypeptide(L)'
;MKIIDDIKQQVEKEMKKFDPRLAEKKYLKITQSIKDLFLKAVVSEKQTIKAAAHSIGINYSSAKAIWAEFRAKQKMKKSKKLNAQDQQASREVVKRCQYKILNGCNRIKKLFMEIKSSVAQRLNSTYMISLEQHI
;
A
#
# COMPACT_ATOMS: atom_id res chain seq x y z
N MET A 1 0.64 -3.30 -39.42
CA MET A 1 1.73 -4.23 -39.08
C MET A 1 1.46 -5.61 -39.72
N LYS A 2 1.49 -5.70 -41.07
CA LYS A 2 0.92 -6.84 -41.83
C LYS A 2 1.68 -8.17 -41.65
N ILE A 3 3.00 -8.08 -41.52
CA ILE A 3 3.91 -9.23 -41.41
C ILE A 3 3.58 -10.13 -40.20
N ILE A 4 3.21 -9.55 -39.07
CA ILE A 4 2.90 -10.32 -37.86
C ILE A 4 1.61 -11.11 -38.02
N ASP A 5 0.62 -10.55 -38.72
CA ASP A 5 -0.65 -11.23 -38.95
C ASP A 5 -0.53 -12.31 -40.03
N ASP A 6 0.31 -12.09 -41.04
CA ASP A 6 0.66 -13.10 -42.05
C ASP A 6 1.37 -14.31 -41.41
N ILE A 7 2.33 -14.07 -40.51
CA ILE A 7 3.02 -15.12 -39.76
C ILE A 7 2.02 -15.92 -38.89
N LYS A 8 1.09 -15.25 -38.21
CA LYS A 8 0.06 -15.94 -37.40
C LYS A 8 -0.83 -16.84 -38.25
N GLN A 9 -1.30 -16.34 -39.40
CA GLN A 9 -2.16 -17.13 -40.29
C GLN A 9 -1.44 -18.35 -40.85
N GLN A 10 -0.14 -18.21 -41.16
CA GLN A 10 0.67 -19.30 -41.69
C GLN A 10 0.92 -20.38 -40.63
N VAL A 11 1.19 -19.98 -39.39
CA VAL A 11 1.33 -20.90 -38.24
C VAL A 11 0.01 -21.61 -37.93
N GLU A 12 -1.12 -20.91 -37.96
CA GLU A 12 -2.45 -21.52 -37.77
C GLU A 12 -2.78 -22.55 -38.87
N LYS A 13 -2.45 -22.25 -40.13
CA LYS A 13 -2.64 -23.19 -41.25
C LYS A 13 -1.80 -24.46 -41.07
N GLU A 14 -0.52 -24.32 -40.72
CA GLU A 14 0.36 -25.48 -40.52
C GLU A 14 -0.05 -26.31 -39.30
N MET A 15 -0.54 -25.68 -38.23
CA MET A 15 -1.00 -26.41 -37.04
C MET A 15 -2.34 -27.13 -37.23
N LYS A 16 -3.26 -26.59 -38.04
CA LYS A 16 -4.50 -27.29 -38.44
C LYS A 16 -4.23 -28.55 -39.27
N LYS A 17 -3.12 -28.60 -40.02
CA LYS A 17 -2.71 -29.80 -40.78
C LYS A 17 -2.17 -30.92 -39.87
N PHE A 18 -1.60 -30.57 -38.71
CA PHE A 18 -0.94 -31.53 -37.82
C PHE A 18 -1.92 -32.20 -36.84
N ASP A 19 -2.80 -31.41 -36.21
CA ASP A 19 -3.95 -31.91 -35.43
C ASP A 19 -4.91 -30.72 -35.16
N PRO A 20 -6.16 -30.76 -35.65
CA PRO A 20 -7.14 -29.68 -35.46
C PRO A 20 -7.36 -29.30 -33.99
N ARG A 21 -7.20 -30.23 -33.05
CA ARG A 21 -7.42 -30.03 -31.61
C ARG A 21 -6.25 -29.32 -30.92
N LEU A 22 -5.06 -29.39 -31.50
CA LEU A 22 -3.83 -28.80 -30.96
C LEU A 22 -3.77 -27.29 -31.24
N ALA A 23 -4.29 -26.86 -32.39
CA ALA A 23 -4.37 -25.43 -32.75
C ALA A 23 -5.30 -24.65 -31.81
N GLU A 24 -6.46 -25.21 -31.48
CA GLU A 24 -7.40 -24.59 -30.52
C GLU A 24 -6.79 -24.46 -29.13
N LYS A 25 -6.14 -25.52 -28.61
CA LYS A 25 -5.60 -25.52 -27.23
C LYS A 25 -4.36 -24.65 -27.04
N LYS A 26 -3.50 -24.53 -28.05
CA LYS A 26 -2.20 -23.85 -27.91
C LYS A 26 -2.31 -22.32 -28.07
N TYR A 27 -3.35 -21.84 -28.76
CA TYR A 27 -3.57 -20.41 -29.03
C TYR A 27 -4.93 -19.87 -28.56
N LEU A 28 -5.73 -20.66 -27.83
CA LEU A 28 -6.92 -20.10 -27.19
C LEU A 28 -6.48 -18.92 -26.35
N LYS A 29 -6.88 -17.71 -26.76
CA LYS A 29 -6.65 -16.50 -25.99
C LYS A 29 -7.28 -16.76 -24.63
N ILE A 30 -6.45 -16.82 -23.59
CA ILE A 30 -6.92 -17.02 -22.23
C ILE A 30 -7.70 -15.76 -21.85
N THR A 31 -9.01 -15.83 -22.02
CA THR A 31 -9.93 -14.76 -21.64
C THR A 31 -9.99 -14.65 -20.12
N GLN A 32 -10.47 -13.51 -19.64
CA GLN A 32 -10.63 -13.32 -18.20
C GLN A 32 -11.54 -14.39 -17.58
N SER A 33 -12.59 -14.82 -18.28
CA SER A 33 -13.48 -15.89 -17.84
C SER A 33 -12.76 -17.23 -17.58
N ILE A 34 -11.80 -17.61 -18.44
CA ILE A 34 -10.99 -18.83 -18.26
C ILE A 34 -10.08 -18.69 -17.04
N LYS A 35 -9.49 -17.50 -16.83
CA LYS A 35 -8.68 -17.23 -15.63
C LYS A 35 -9.51 -17.36 -14.36
N ASP A 36 -10.73 -16.82 -14.37
CA ASP A 36 -11.62 -16.84 -13.20
C ASP A 36 -12.09 -18.27 -12.88
N LEU A 37 -12.44 -19.07 -13.89
CA LEU A 37 -12.75 -20.49 -13.74
C LEU A 37 -11.55 -21.26 -13.15
N PHE A 38 -10.35 -21.01 -13.67
CA PHE A 38 -9.12 -21.63 -13.16
C PHE A 38 -8.85 -21.26 -11.70
N LEU A 39 -8.96 -19.98 -11.35
CA LEU A 39 -8.75 -19.53 -9.99
C LEU A 39 -9.83 -20.07 -9.04
N LYS A 40 -11.09 -20.20 -9.49
CA LYS A 40 -12.15 -20.83 -8.71
C LYS A 40 -11.82 -22.29 -8.40
N ALA A 41 -11.39 -23.06 -9.39
CA ALA A 41 -11.02 -24.48 -9.21
C ALA A 41 -9.83 -24.64 -8.25
N VAL A 42 -8.80 -23.80 -8.36
CA VAL A 42 -7.63 -23.89 -7.49
C VAL A 42 -7.91 -23.39 -6.07
N VAL A 43 -8.64 -22.28 -5.91
CA VAL A 43 -8.85 -21.64 -4.60
C VAL A 43 -10.03 -22.24 -3.84
N SER A 44 -11.16 -22.42 -4.51
CA SER A 44 -12.41 -22.85 -3.87
C SER A 44 -12.49 -24.36 -3.75
N GLU A 45 -12.18 -25.07 -4.84
CA GLU A 45 -12.26 -26.53 -4.91
C GLU A 45 -10.95 -27.22 -4.48
N LYS A 46 -9.94 -26.45 -4.08
CA LYS A 46 -8.62 -26.92 -3.63
C LYS A 46 -7.94 -27.87 -4.62
N GLN A 47 -8.24 -27.77 -5.91
CA GLN A 47 -7.60 -28.58 -6.92
C GLN A 47 -6.12 -28.18 -7.08
N THR A 48 -5.27 -29.15 -7.43
CA THR A 48 -3.89 -28.84 -7.80
C THR A 48 -3.87 -28.04 -9.10
N ILE A 49 -2.87 -27.18 -9.28
CA ILE A 49 -2.69 -26.38 -10.51
C ILE A 49 -2.70 -27.28 -11.76
N LYS A 50 -2.09 -28.46 -11.67
CA LYS A 50 -2.01 -29.43 -12.77
C LYS A 50 -3.38 -30.02 -13.11
N ALA A 51 -4.16 -30.41 -12.10
CA ALA A 51 -5.51 -30.95 -12.29
C ALA A 51 -6.47 -29.89 -12.83
N ALA A 52 -6.45 -28.68 -12.26
CA ALA A 52 -7.28 -27.56 -12.72
C ALA A 52 -6.93 -27.18 -14.18
N ALA A 53 -5.64 -27.10 -14.52
CA ALA A 53 -5.19 -26.81 -15.88
C ALA A 53 -5.70 -27.86 -16.90
N HIS A 54 -5.62 -29.14 -16.53
CA HIS A 54 -6.11 -30.23 -17.37
C HIS A 54 -7.63 -30.16 -17.56
N SER A 55 -8.39 -29.95 -16.48
CA SER A 55 -9.87 -29.87 -16.54
C SER A 55 -10.39 -28.72 -17.40
N ILE A 56 -9.69 -27.59 -17.39
CA ILE A 56 -10.08 -26.37 -18.14
C ILE A 56 -9.48 -26.37 -19.55
N GLY A 57 -8.52 -27.25 -19.83
CA GLY A 57 -7.89 -27.36 -21.13
C GLY A 57 -6.86 -26.26 -21.41
N ILE A 58 -6.22 -25.71 -20.36
CA ILE A 58 -5.13 -24.72 -20.50
C ILE A 58 -3.75 -25.37 -20.34
N ASN A 59 -2.75 -24.80 -21.01
CA ASN A 59 -1.37 -25.22 -20.82
C ASN A 59 -0.91 -24.95 -19.37
N TYR A 60 -0.14 -25.89 -18.82
CA TYR A 60 0.42 -25.80 -17.48
C TYR A 60 1.32 -24.57 -17.27
N SER A 61 2.06 -24.14 -18.29
CA SER A 61 2.87 -22.90 -18.22
C SER A 61 1.98 -21.68 -18.01
N SER A 62 0.87 -21.59 -18.74
CA SER A 62 -0.10 -20.51 -18.60
C SER A 62 -0.83 -20.57 -17.26
N ALA A 63 -1.19 -21.76 -16.79
CA ALA A 63 -1.77 -21.96 -15.46
C ALA A 63 -0.84 -21.47 -14.34
N LYS A 64 0.47 -21.75 -14.44
CA LYS A 64 1.49 -21.23 -13.53
C LYS A 64 1.57 -19.71 -13.56
N ALA A 65 1.54 -19.10 -14.75
CA ALA A 65 1.58 -17.65 -14.89
C ALA A 65 0.35 -16.97 -14.26
N ILE A 66 -0.85 -17.50 -14.51
CA ILE A 66 -2.10 -17.01 -13.91
C ILE A 66 -2.04 -17.12 -12.37
N TRP A 67 -1.56 -18.26 -11.86
CA TRP A 67 -1.42 -18.46 -10.42
C TRP A 67 -0.40 -17.52 -9.78
N ALA A 68 0.73 -17.28 -10.44
CA ALA A 68 1.75 -16.35 -9.97
C ALA A 68 1.21 -14.92 -9.91
N GLU A 69 0.51 -14.48 -10.96
CA GLU A 69 -0.13 -13.16 -11.02
C GLU A 69 -1.16 -12.99 -9.89
N PHE A 70 -1.99 -14.00 -9.66
CA PHE A 70 -2.96 -14.01 -8.56
C PHE A 70 -2.29 -13.88 -7.19
N ARG A 71 -1.24 -14.68 -6.92
CA ARG A 71 -0.51 -14.60 -5.65
C ARG A 71 0.19 -13.25 -5.46
N ALA A 72 0.75 -12.67 -6.51
CA ALA A 72 1.36 -11.34 -6.46
C ALA A 72 0.34 -10.26 -6.07
N LYS A 73 -0.85 -10.28 -6.69
CA LYS A 73 -1.96 -9.37 -6.36
C LYS A 73 -2.43 -9.52 -4.91
N GLN A 74 -2.50 -10.75 -4.39
CA GLN A 74 -2.87 -11.00 -3.00
C GLN A 74 -1.81 -10.47 -2.00
N LYS A 75 -0.52 -10.66 -2.31
CA LYS A 75 0.57 -10.10 -1.49
C LYS A 75 0.52 -8.57 -1.43
N MET A 76 0.26 -7.90 -2.57
CA MET A 76 0.13 -6.44 -2.60
C MET A 76 -1.08 -5.93 -1.81
N LYS A 77 -2.20 -6.66 -1.80
CA LYS A 77 -3.34 -6.31 -0.94
C LYS A 77 -2.99 -6.41 0.55
N LYS A 78 -2.19 -7.40 0.95
CA LYS A 78 -1.74 -7.57 2.33
C LYS A 78 -0.76 -6.48 2.76
N SER A 79 0.19 -6.09 1.90
CA SER A 79 1.14 -5.00 2.21
C SER A 79 0.46 -3.63 2.28
N LYS A 80 -0.55 -3.36 1.45
CA LYS A 80 -1.36 -2.12 1.56
C LYS A 80 -2.10 -2.01 2.89
N LYS A 81 -2.61 -3.12 3.46
CA LYS A 81 -3.27 -3.10 4.77
C LYS A 81 -2.30 -2.81 5.91
N LEU A 82 -1.09 -3.34 5.87
CA LEU A 82 -0.04 -3.07 6.87
C LEU A 82 0.40 -1.59 6.84
N ASN A 83 0.65 -1.05 5.65
CA ASN A 83 1.04 0.37 5.51
C ASN A 83 -0.06 1.35 5.96
N ALA A 84 -1.33 0.97 5.84
CA ALA A 84 -2.45 1.80 6.31
C ALA A 84 -2.50 1.89 7.85
N GLN A 85 -2.19 0.79 8.55
CA GLN A 85 -2.13 0.78 10.02
C GLN A 85 -0.91 1.54 10.55
N ASP A 86 0.27 1.38 9.92
CA ASP A 86 1.48 2.11 10.33
C ASP A 86 1.37 3.62 10.10
N GLN A 87 0.71 4.06 9.02
CA GLN A 87 0.48 5.50 8.78
C GLN A 87 -0.48 6.12 9.80
N GLN A 88 -1.41 5.34 10.35
CA GLN A 88 -2.36 5.82 11.35
C GLN A 88 -1.68 5.94 12.73
N ALA A 89 -0.89 4.94 13.12
CA ALA A 89 -0.09 4.97 14.35
C ALA A 89 0.96 6.09 14.32
N SER A 90 1.64 6.30 13.19
CA SER A 90 2.62 7.38 13.04
C SER A 90 1.98 8.77 13.15
N ARG A 91 0.79 8.98 12.56
CA ARG A 91 0.06 10.26 12.68
C ARG A 91 -0.41 10.55 14.11
N GLU A 92 -0.82 9.54 14.88
CA GLU A 92 -1.20 9.73 16.28
C GLU A 92 -0.01 10.09 17.18
N VAL A 93 1.16 9.46 16.97
CA VAL A 93 2.38 9.80 17.71
C VAL A 93 2.85 11.22 17.40
N VAL A 94 2.79 11.64 16.13
CA VAL A 94 3.13 13.03 15.73
C VAL A 94 2.20 14.05 16.37
N LYS A 95 0.88 13.80 16.39
CA LYS A 95 -0.08 14.67 17.08
C LYS A 95 0.20 14.77 18.59
N ARG A 96 0.56 13.66 19.24
CA ARG A 96 0.87 13.63 20.68
C ARG A 96 2.18 14.37 21.00
N CYS A 97 3.19 14.28 20.14
CA CYS A 97 4.44 15.04 20.27
C CYS A 97 4.23 16.55 20.09
N GLN A 98 3.42 16.96 19.11
CA GLN A 98 3.08 18.38 18.91
C GLN A 98 2.39 18.99 20.14
N TYR A 99 1.44 18.27 20.75
CA TYR A 99 0.76 18.74 21.97
C TYR A 99 1.70 18.91 23.16
N LYS A 100 2.70 18.03 23.33
CA LYS A 100 3.70 18.16 24.40
C LYS A 100 4.59 19.40 24.22
N ILE A 101 5.01 19.69 22.98
CA ILE A 101 5.83 20.87 22.68
C ILE A 101 5.03 22.15 22.95
N LEU A 102 3.77 22.22 22.50
CA LEU A 102 2.90 23.38 22.71
C LEU A 102 2.67 23.67 24.20
N ASN A 103 2.41 22.62 24.99
CA ASN A 103 2.22 22.75 26.44
C ASN A 103 3.52 23.13 27.18
N GLY A 104 4.68 22.67 26.72
CA GLY A 104 5.99 23.09 27.23
C GLY A 104 6.25 24.57 26.96
N CYS A 105 6.01 25.05 25.74
CA CYS A 105 6.18 26.45 25.38
C CYS A 105 5.26 27.40 26.17
N ASN A 106 4.02 26.99 26.44
CA ASN A 106 3.09 27.79 27.25
C ASN A 106 3.53 27.88 28.72
N ARG A 107 4.10 26.82 29.28
CA ARG A 107 4.67 26.85 30.64
C ARG A 107 5.87 27.77 30.75
N ILE A 108 6.78 27.74 29.76
CA ILE A 108 7.95 28.62 29.71
C ILE A 108 7.53 30.08 29.57
N LYS A 109 6.56 30.39 28.70
CA LYS A 109 6.00 31.75 28.57
C LYS A 109 5.39 32.26 29.88
N LYS A 110 4.64 31.40 30.59
CA LYS A 110 4.04 31.77 31.89
C LYS A 110 5.11 32.09 32.93
N LEU A 111 6.11 31.22 33.06
CA LEU A 111 7.23 31.42 33.98
C LEU A 111 8.00 32.72 33.68
N PHE A 112 8.24 33.01 32.40
CA PHE A 112 8.91 34.24 31.99
C PHE A 112 8.10 35.49 32.37
N MET A 113 6.77 35.47 32.18
CA MET A 113 5.89 36.58 32.56
C MET A 113 5.81 36.77 34.09
N GLU A 114 5.82 35.68 34.86
CA GLU A 114 5.90 35.72 36.32
C GLU A 114 7.23 36.32 36.80
N ILE A 115 8.36 35.90 36.22
CA ILE A 115 9.69 36.46 36.52
C ILE A 115 9.71 37.96 36.20
N LYS A 116 9.24 38.36 35.02
CA LYS A 116 9.19 39.77 34.61
C LYS A 116 8.36 40.61 35.57
N SER A 117 7.22 40.09 36.01
CA SER A 117 6.33 40.78 36.95
C SER A 117 6.94 40.89 38.35
N SER A 118 7.61 39.83 38.83
CA SER A 118 8.31 39.83 40.12
C SER A 118 9.49 40.80 40.15
N VAL A 119 10.27 40.86 39.06
CA VAL A 119 11.37 41.84 38.92
C VAL A 119 10.84 43.27 38.89
N ALA A 120 9.75 43.53 38.15
CA ALA A 120 9.12 44.85 38.11
C ALA A 120 8.59 45.28 39.50
N GLN A 121 7.98 44.37 40.25
CA GLN A 121 7.53 44.64 41.62
C GLN A 121 8.69 44.94 42.58
N ARG A 122 9.80 44.19 42.48
CA ARG A 122 11.00 44.46 43.30
C ARG A 122 11.61 45.81 42.98
N LEU A 123 11.74 46.17 41.69
CA LEU A 123 12.27 47.47 41.28
C LEU A 123 11.38 48.63 41.75
N ASN A 124 10.06 48.50 41.65
CA ASN A 124 9.13 49.50 42.17
C ASN A 124 9.18 49.60 43.70
N SER A 125 9.32 48.48 44.41
CA SER A 125 9.48 48.47 45.87
C SER A 125 10.79 49.12 46.31
N THR A 126 11.90 48.88 45.60
CA THR A 126 13.19 49.50 45.91
C THR A 126 13.18 51.01 45.66
N TYR A 127 12.49 51.47 44.60
CA TYR A 127 12.31 52.90 44.34
C TYR A 127 11.51 53.61 45.44
N MET A 128 10.46 52.96 45.98
CA MET A 128 9.67 53.52 47.09
C MET A 128 10.47 53.60 48.39
N ILE A 129 11.26 52.57 48.72
CA ILE A 129 12.14 52.56 49.90
C ILE A 129 13.20 53.68 49.83
N SER A 130 13.75 53.93 48.64
CA SER A 130 14.73 55.01 48.42
C SER A 130 14.13 56.42 48.56
N LEU A 131 12.85 56.59 48.28
CA LEU A 131 12.15 57.87 48.43
C LEU A 131 11.77 58.15 49.89
N GLU A 132 11.41 57.13 50.68
CA GLU A 132 11.14 57.26 52.12
C GLU A 132 12.39 57.56 52.96
N GLN A 133 13.59 57.19 52.50
CA GLN A 133 14.85 57.53 53.19
C GLN A 133 15.33 58.97 52.94
N HIS A 134 14.69 59.71 52.02
CA HIS A 134 15.05 61.07 51.64
C HIS A 134 14.00 62.13 52.02
N ILE A 135 12.99 61.77 52.82
CA ILE A 135 12.06 62.69 53.50
C ILE A 135 12.42 62.73 54.98
#